data_AF-A0A1Y5I7G0-F1
#
_entry.id   AF-A0A1Y5I7G0-F1
#
_cell.length_a   1.000
_cell.length_b   1.000
_cell.length_c   1.000
_cell.angle_alpha   90.00
_cell.angle_beta   90.00
_cell.angle_gamma   90.00
#
_symmetry.space_group_name_H-M   'P 1'
#
loop_
_entity.id
_entity.type
_entity.pdbx_description
1 polymer ?
#
loop_
_entity_poly.entity_id
_entity_poly.type
_entity_poly.pdbx_seq_one_letter_code
_entity_poly.pdbx_strand_id
1 'polypeptide(L)'
;MRSDALRRDGNALLRDGNLVDAREKYRSALAAATDDRERALAVGNEAVVAIALGDDATATTLCARAWSYDEGYARATTRLEALLTSGRGSFEDAIEGAGEKGRVLEIAKRARDAGNEAFRAGEYEKAMKAYGEGLETCAGVPGAGILFSNRAACKMRVGDASGALADAEAALARDESFVKAKMRKAAALMTLGRHREADAVYDALVFELPGDEDLVRSANEARRALGKSERKAGARNVEEWTEYQALVRGAKLVFVDFTATWCGPCKMIGPTFVSLSTKFPRAHFIKVDVDAAQEIAGQERVSSMPTFAVYMDGNKVETFSGADANRLTQMVSKHYANARFR
;
A
#
# COMPACT_ATOMS: atom_id res chain seq x y z
N MET A 1 -33.89 -5.56 -18.59
CA MET A 1 -33.59 -4.59 -17.50
C MET A 1 -32.48 -3.66 -17.97
N ARG A 2 -32.50 -2.37 -17.60
CA ARG A 2 -31.44 -1.41 -17.98
C ARG A 2 -30.13 -1.71 -17.24
N SER A 3 -28.98 -1.47 -17.86
CA SER A 3 -27.65 -1.73 -17.30
C SER A 3 -27.46 -1.10 -15.90
N ASP A 4 -27.89 0.15 -15.72
CA ASP A 4 -27.76 0.86 -14.44
C ASP A 4 -28.50 0.18 -13.28
N ALA A 5 -29.69 -0.39 -13.53
CA ALA A 5 -30.46 -1.08 -12.49
C ALA A 5 -29.73 -2.36 -12.03
N LEU A 6 -29.23 -3.15 -12.98
CA LEU A 6 -28.43 -4.35 -12.69
C LEU A 6 -27.17 -4.02 -11.89
N ARG A 7 -26.53 -2.90 -12.21
CA ARG A 7 -25.34 -2.43 -11.51
C ARG A 7 -25.64 -1.97 -10.08
N ARG A 8 -26.80 -1.34 -9.84
CA ARG A 8 -27.26 -0.99 -8.48
C ARG A 8 -27.54 -2.23 -7.64
N ASP A 9 -28.18 -3.25 -8.21
CA ASP A 9 -28.39 -4.55 -7.55
C ASP A 9 -27.05 -5.20 -7.18
N GLY A 10 -26.11 -5.25 -8.14
CA GLY A 10 -24.77 -5.78 -7.89
C GLY A 10 -24.03 -5.03 -6.78
N ASN A 11 -24.16 -3.70 -6.71
CA ASN A 11 -23.57 -2.91 -5.63
C ASN A 11 -24.19 -3.21 -4.25
N ALA A 12 -25.48 -3.57 -4.19
CA ALA A 12 -26.11 -4.00 -2.94
C ALA A 12 -25.54 -5.34 -2.48
N LEU A 13 -25.50 -6.33 -3.38
CA LEU A 13 -24.91 -7.65 -3.11
C LEU A 13 -23.45 -7.56 -2.68
N LEU A 14 -22.66 -6.69 -3.33
CA LEU A 14 -21.26 -6.46 -2.97
C LEU A 14 -21.12 -5.91 -1.54
N ARG A 15 -22.00 -5.00 -1.11
CA ARG A 15 -22.01 -4.48 0.27
C ARG A 15 -22.39 -5.57 1.28
N ASP A 16 -23.25 -6.48 0.88
CA ASP A 16 -23.69 -7.62 1.70
C ASP A 16 -22.65 -8.77 1.69
N GLY A 17 -21.52 -8.61 0.99
CA GLY A 17 -20.47 -9.63 0.89
C GLY A 17 -20.78 -10.78 -0.08
N ASN A 18 -21.90 -10.70 -0.81
CA ASN A 18 -22.29 -11.71 -1.80
C ASN A 18 -21.59 -11.48 -3.14
N LEU A 19 -20.31 -11.85 -3.19
CA LEU A 19 -19.41 -11.58 -4.32
C LEU A 19 -19.80 -12.31 -5.61
N VAL A 20 -20.31 -13.54 -5.50
CA VAL A 20 -20.67 -14.36 -6.68
C VAL A 20 -21.86 -13.73 -7.40
N ASP A 21 -22.94 -13.45 -6.68
CA ASP A 21 -24.15 -12.88 -7.27
C ASP A 21 -23.90 -11.45 -7.76
N ALA A 22 -23.09 -10.67 -7.04
CA ALA A 22 -22.68 -9.33 -7.47
C ALA A 22 -21.97 -9.38 -8.85
N ARG A 23 -21.05 -10.34 -9.04
CA ARG A 23 -20.36 -10.56 -10.32
C ARG A 23 -21.33 -10.90 -11.44
N GLU A 24 -22.29 -11.78 -11.21
CA GLU A 24 -23.31 -12.13 -12.21
C GLU A 24 -24.18 -10.93 -12.61
N LYS A 25 -24.54 -10.08 -11.65
CA LYS A 25 -25.25 -8.83 -11.92
C LYS A 25 -24.44 -7.88 -12.77
N TYR A 26 -23.14 -7.72 -12.52
CA TYR A 26 -22.28 -6.87 -13.34
C TYR A 26 -22.08 -7.42 -14.77
N ARG A 27 -21.98 -8.74 -14.94
CA ARG A 27 -21.95 -9.37 -16.27
C ARG A 27 -23.26 -9.18 -17.04
N SER A 28 -24.38 -9.29 -16.34
CA SER A 28 -25.69 -8.99 -16.90
C SER A 28 -25.81 -7.50 -17.29
N ALA A 29 -25.26 -6.59 -16.46
CA ALA A 29 -25.23 -5.16 -16.75
C ALA A 29 -24.39 -4.86 -18.01
N LEU A 30 -23.25 -5.55 -18.17
CA LEU A 30 -22.41 -5.45 -19.36
C LEU A 30 -23.16 -5.93 -20.61
N ALA A 31 -23.87 -7.06 -20.53
CA ALA A 31 -24.66 -7.57 -21.65
C ALA A 31 -25.83 -6.63 -22.04
N ALA A 32 -26.36 -5.88 -21.06
CA ALA A 32 -27.42 -4.89 -21.26
C ALA A 32 -26.89 -3.48 -21.60
N ALA A 33 -25.58 -3.27 -21.66
CA ALA A 33 -24.97 -1.95 -21.88
C ALA A 33 -25.13 -1.50 -23.34
N THR A 34 -25.62 -0.28 -23.52
CA THR A 34 -25.86 0.29 -24.85
C THR A 34 -24.72 1.17 -25.37
N ASP A 35 -23.86 1.64 -24.48
CA ASP A 35 -22.73 2.51 -24.80
C ASP A 35 -21.46 2.13 -24.02
N ASP A 36 -20.32 2.72 -24.41
CA ASP A 36 -19.03 2.42 -23.81
C ASP A 36 -18.93 2.86 -22.34
N ARG A 37 -19.64 3.92 -21.94
CA ARG A 37 -19.65 4.37 -20.54
C ARG A 37 -20.33 3.33 -19.66
N GLU A 38 -21.46 2.78 -20.09
CA GLU A 38 -22.14 1.70 -19.38
C GLU A 38 -21.29 0.43 -19.33
N ARG A 39 -20.60 0.07 -20.43
CA ARG A 39 -19.64 -1.06 -20.45
C ARG A 39 -18.51 -0.85 -19.45
N ALA A 40 -17.89 0.33 -19.45
CA ALA A 40 -16.81 0.69 -18.53
C ALA A 40 -17.24 0.59 -17.07
N LEU A 41 -18.43 1.10 -16.74
CA LEU A 41 -18.97 1.06 -15.38
C LEU A 41 -19.31 -0.37 -14.93
N ALA A 42 -19.85 -1.22 -15.82
CA ALA A 42 -20.15 -2.61 -15.50
C ALA A 42 -18.88 -3.44 -15.26
N VAL A 43 -17.91 -3.36 -16.18
CA VAL A 43 -16.63 -4.08 -16.09
C VAL A 43 -15.79 -3.60 -14.92
N GLY A 44 -15.73 -2.28 -14.70
CA GLY A 44 -14.96 -1.73 -13.57
C GLY A 44 -15.57 -2.06 -12.22
N ASN A 45 -16.87 -2.34 -12.15
CA ASN A 45 -17.51 -2.88 -10.96
C ASN A 45 -17.19 -4.37 -10.76
N GLU A 46 -17.17 -5.17 -11.83
CA GLU A 46 -16.71 -6.57 -11.78
C GLU A 46 -15.26 -6.66 -11.29
N ALA A 47 -14.40 -5.72 -11.70
CA ALA A 47 -13.01 -5.65 -11.23
C ALA A 47 -12.90 -5.50 -9.70
N VAL A 48 -13.85 -4.79 -9.05
CA VAL A 48 -13.88 -4.68 -7.58
C VAL A 48 -14.12 -6.04 -6.93
N VAL A 49 -14.95 -6.89 -7.55
CA VAL A 49 -15.18 -8.25 -7.06
C VAL A 49 -13.92 -9.09 -7.18
N ALA A 50 -13.20 -9.01 -8.30
CA ALA A 50 -11.94 -9.72 -8.48
C ALA A 50 -10.89 -9.30 -7.42
N ILE A 51 -10.77 -8.00 -7.14
CA ILE A 51 -9.91 -7.48 -6.06
C ILE A 51 -10.34 -8.02 -4.69
N ALA A 52 -11.65 -8.09 -4.41
CA ALA A 52 -12.17 -8.62 -3.15
C ALA A 52 -11.84 -10.11 -2.99
N LEU A 53 -11.90 -10.88 -4.08
CA LEU A 53 -11.52 -12.29 -4.11
C LEU A 53 -10.00 -12.49 -4.00
N GLY A 54 -9.20 -11.47 -4.31
CA GLY A 54 -7.74 -11.54 -4.37
C GLY A 54 -7.21 -12.11 -5.69
N ASP A 55 -8.03 -12.04 -6.74
CA ASP A 55 -7.66 -12.42 -8.11
C ASP A 55 -7.14 -11.18 -8.84
N ASP A 56 -5.86 -10.87 -8.62
CA ASP A 56 -5.24 -9.64 -9.11
C ASP A 56 -5.02 -9.64 -10.62
N ALA A 57 -4.82 -10.82 -11.23
CA ALA A 57 -4.72 -10.95 -12.68
C ALA A 57 -6.04 -10.56 -13.35
N THR A 58 -7.16 -11.20 -12.94
CA THR A 58 -8.49 -10.86 -13.47
C THR A 58 -8.85 -9.40 -13.16
N ALA A 59 -8.53 -8.91 -11.97
CA ALA A 59 -8.76 -7.50 -11.62
C ALA A 59 -8.02 -6.54 -12.56
N THR A 60 -6.77 -6.86 -12.93
CA THR A 60 -5.94 -6.07 -13.83
C THR A 60 -6.54 -6.05 -15.23
N THR A 61 -6.88 -7.22 -15.78
CA THR A 61 -7.54 -7.35 -17.09
C THR A 61 -8.85 -6.57 -17.14
N LEU A 62 -9.69 -6.68 -16.11
CA LEU A 62 -10.98 -5.97 -16.07
C LEU A 62 -10.80 -4.45 -15.91
N CYS A 63 -9.86 -3.99 -15.08
CA CYS A 63 -9.61 -2.55 -14.97
C CYS A 63 -9.10 -1.97 -16.29
N ALA A 64 -8.22 -2.68 -17.00
CA ALA A 64 -7.72 -2.26 -18.30
C ALA A 64 -8.79 -2.27 -19.38
N ARG A 65 -9.69 -3.27 -19.37
CA ARG A 65 -10.86 -3.30 -20.25
C ARG A 65 -11.85 -2.16 -19.97
N ALA A 66 -12.08 -1.83 -18.71
CA ALA A 66 -12.92 -0.70 -18.33
C ALA A 66 -12.31 0.62 -18.80
N TRP A 67 -11.00 0.79 -18.62
CA TRP A 67 -10.24 1.94 -19.12
C TRP A 67 -10.27 2.02 -20.65
N SER A 68 -10.21 0.90 -21.38
CA SER A 68 -10.27 0.92 -22.85
C SER A 68 -11.63 1.38 -23.37
N TYR A 69 -12.73 1.06 -22.68
CA TYR A 69 -14.05 1.59 -23.02
C TYR A 69 -14.16 3.09 -22.72
N ASP A 70 -13.64 3.55 -21.59
CA ASP A 70 -13.67 4.95 -21.18
C ASP A 70 -12.41 5.36 -20.42
N GLU A 71 -11.51 6.05 -21.11
CA GLU A 71 -10.22 6.51 -20.56
C GLU A 71 -10.40 7.57 -19.46
N GLY A 72 -11.54 8.26 -19.46
CA GLY A 72 -11.94 9.23 -18.43
C GLY A 72 -12.55 8.57 -17.18
N TYR A 73 -12.69 7.24 -17.16
CA TYR A 73 -13.21 6.54 -15.99
C TYR A 73 -12.18 6.42 -14.86
N ALA A 74 -12.00 7.51 -14.12
CA ALA A 74 -10.99 7.66 -13.08
C ALA A 74 -10.89 6.48 -12.10
N ARG A 75 -12.00 5.87 -11.68
CA ARG A 75 -11.96 4.73 -10.72
C ARG A 75 -11.30 3.49 -11.29
N ALA A 76 -11.47 3.19 -12.58
CA ALA A 76 -10.77 2.07 -13.23
C ALA A 76 -9.29 2.40 -13.42
N THR A 77 -8.99 3.62 -13.89
CA THR A 77 -7.63 4.12 -14.09
C THR A 77 -6.81 4.08 -12.80
N THR A 78 -7.34 4.61 -11.69
CA THR A 78 -6.65 4.60 -10.39
C THR A 78 -6.41 3.19 -9.87
N ARG A 79 -7.37 2.27 -10.04
CA ARG A 79 -7.18 0.86 -9.62
C ARG A 79 -6.13 0.15 -10.45
N LEU A 80 -6.14 0.37 -11.77
CA LEU A 80 -5.14 -0.21 -12.65
C LEU A 80 -3.74 0.32 -12.33
N GLU A 81 -3.61 1.64 -12.13
CA GLU A 81 -2.34 2.24 -11.69
C GLU A 81 -1.86 1.59 -10.39
N ALA A 82 -2.70 1.52 -9.35
CA ALA A 82 -2.37 0.93 -8.06
C ALA A 82 -1.99 -0.57 -8.15
N LEU A 83 -2.67 -1.36 -8.98
CA LEU A 83 -2.32 -2.77 -9.22
C LEU A 83 -0.91 -2.88 -9.84
N LEU A 84 -0.60 -2.04 -10.82
CA LEU A 84 0.70 -2.04 -11.50
C LEU A 84 1.82 -1.52 -10.58
N THR A 85 1.61 -0.42 -9.86
CA THR A 85 2.63 0.20 -8.99
C THR A 85 2.95 -0.64 -7.76
N SER A 86 1.94 -1.32 -7.18
CA SER A 86 2.13 -2.29 -6.08
C SER A 86 2.78 -3.59 -6.53
N GLY A 87 2.77 -3.89 -7.84
CA GLY A 87 3.26 -5.13 -8.42
C GLY A 87 2.31 -6.32 -8.25
N ARG A 88 1.07 -6.06 -7.82
CA ARG A 88 0.00 -7.07 -7.75
C ARG A 88 -0.55 -7.44 -9.13
N GLY A 89 -0.60 -6.46 -10.03
CA GLY A 89 -0.96 -6.64 -11.44
C GLY A 89 0.26 -6.61 -12.37
N SER A 90 0.09 -7.18 -13.57
CA SER A 90 1.11 -7.21 -14.61
C SER A 90 0.74 -6.35 -15.81
N PHE A 91 1.73 -5.92 -16.60
CA PHE A 91 1.44 -5.21 -17.86
C PHE A 91 0.81 -6.16 -18.88
N GLU A 92 1.18 -7.43 -18.84
CA GLU A 92 0.68 -8.50 -19.68
C GLU A 92 -0.85 -8.61 -19.55
N ASP A 93 -1.36 -8.76 -18.33
CA ASP A 93 -2.80 -8.82 -18.05
C ASP A 93 -3.52 -7.53 -18.46
N ALA A 94 -2.86 -6.37 -18.25
CA ALA A 94 -3.41 -5.07 -18.62
C ALA A 94 -3.51 -4.89 -20.15
N ILE A 95 -2.49 -5.31 -20.89
CA ILE A 95 -2.46 -5.26 -22.36
C ILE A 95 -3.53 -6.18 -22.92
N GLU A 96 -3.65 -7.41 -22.40
CA GLU A 96 -4.71 -8.35 -22.78
C GLU A 96 -6.10 -7.73 -22.54
N GLY A 97 -6.30 -7.15 -21.36
CA GLY A 97 -7.58 -6.54 -20.99
C GLY A 97 -8.00 -5.37 -21.88
N ALA A 98 -7.04 -4.51 -22.25
CA ALA A 98 -7.28 -3.31 -23.05
C ALA A 98 -7.48 -3.57 -24.55
N GLY A 99 -7.21 -4.79 -25.05
CA GLY A 99 -7.37 -5.14 -26.46
C GLY A 99 -6.53 -4.26 -27.38
N GLU A 100 -7.12 -3.72 -28.45
CA GLU A 100 -6.41 -2.81 -29.39
C GLU A 100 -5.79 -1.59 -28.69
N LYS A 101 -6.46 -1.04 -27.67
CA LYS A 101 -5.92 0.09 -26.89
C LYS A 101 -4.75 -0.32 -25.99
N GLY A 102 -4.46 -1.61 -25.86
CA GLY A 102 -3.28 -2.13 -25.15
C GLY A 102 -1.95 -1.71 -25.78
N ARG A 103 -1.92 -1.21 -27.02
CA ARG A 103 -0.68 -0.76 -27.68
C ARG A 103 0.07 0.31 -26.89
N VAL A 104 -0.62 1.23 -26.21
CA VAL A 104 0.06 2.25 -25.38
C VAL A 104 0.59 1.69 -24.06
N LEU A 105 -0.04 0.65 -23.51
CA LEU A 105 0.46 -0.10 -22.36
C LEU A 105 1.71 -0.92 -22.72
N GLU A 106 1.74 -1.48 -23.94
CA GLU A 106 2.90 -2.17 -24.50
C GLU A 106 4.10 -1.21 -24.65
N ILE A 107 3.88 0.04 -25.05
CA ILE A 107 4.94 1.07 -25.09
C ILE A 107 5.48 1.33 -23.68
N ALA A 108 4.60 1.54 -22.70
CA ALA A 108 5.00 1.74 -21.31
C ALA A 108 5.80 0.54 -20.77
N LYS A 109 5.35 -0.69 -21.06
CA LYS A 109 6.05 -1.92 -20.70
C LYS A 109 7.44 -1.99 -21.32
N ARG A 110 7.58 -1.74 -22.62
CA ARG A 110 8.89 -1.77 -23.32
C ARG A 110 9.85 -0.73 -22.76
N ALA A 111 9.38 0.49 -22.53
CA ALA A 111 10.18 1.54 -21.91
C ALA A 111 10.63 1.15 -20.49
N ARG A 112 9.73 0.54 -19.71
CA ARG A 112 10.04 0.01 -18.37
C ARG A 112 11.14 -1.05 -18.45
N ASP A 113 10.98 -2.02 -19.35
CA ASP A 113 11.87 -3.18 -19.45
C ASP A 113 13.26 -2.75 -19.95
N ALA A 114 13.33 -1.95 -21.01
CA ALA A 114 14.59 -1.40 -21.54
C ALA A 114 15.30 -0.49 -20.53
N GLY A 115 14.57 0.38 -19.85
CA GLY A 115 15.14 1.24 -18.82
C GLY A 115 15.64 0.44 -17.60
N ASN A 116 14.92 -0.61 -17.19
CA ASN A 116 15.33 -1.47 -16.09
C ASN A 116 16.59 -2.27 -16.44
N GLU A 117 16.72 -2.72 -17.68
CA GLU A 117 17.93 -3.36 -18.18
C GLU A 117 19.14 -2.44 -18.10
N ALA A 118 19.03 -1.22 -18.66
CA ALA A 118 20.08 -0.21 -18.58
C ALA A 118 20.42 0.19 -17.13
N PHE A 119 19.41 0.29 -16.26
CA PHE A 119 19.62 0.61 -14.84
C PHE A 119 20.43 -0.48 -14.12
N ARG A 120 20.15 -1.76 -14.38
CA ARG A 120 20.93 -2.88 -13.82
C ARG A 120 22.36 -2.91 -14.34
N ALA A 121 22.59 -2.44 -15.57
CA ALA A 121 23.92 -2.26 -16.14
C ALA A 121 24.68 -1.04 -15.60
N GLY A 122 24.05 -0.21 -14.75
CA GLY A 122 24.64 1.03 -14.24
C GLY A 122 24.65 2.20 -15.25
N GLU A 123 24.01 2.02 -16.41
CA GLU A 123 23.91 3.02 -17.48
C GLU A 123 22.73 3.97 -17.21
N TYR A 124 22.84 4.80 -16.15
CA TYR A 124 21.72 5.60 -15.65
C TYR A 124 21.16 6.61 -16.65
N GLU A 125 22.01 7.24 -17.46
CA GLU A 125 21.61 8.20 -18.50
C GLU A 125 20.82 7.51 -19.61
N LYS A 126 21.25 6.30 -20.02
CA LYS A 126 20.53 5.48 -21.00
C LYS A 126 19.19 5.00 -20.44
N ALA A 127 19.16 4.60 -19.17
CA ALA A 127 17.92 4.24 -18.49
C ALA A 127 16.95 5.43 -18.44
N MET A 128 17.43 6.62 -18.07
CA MET A 128 16.63 7.86 -18.06
C MET A 128 16.05 8.16 -19.43
N LYS A 129 16.85 8.00 -20.49
CA LYS A 129 16.40 8.20 -21.87
C LYS A 129 15.28 7.21 -22.24
N ALA A 130 15.46 5.92 -21.98
CA ALA A 130 14.45 4.90 -22.28
C ALA A 130 13.12 5.17 -21.55
N TYR A 131 13.16 5.54 -20.26
CA TYR A 131 11.95 5.94 -19.53
C TYR A 131 11.33 7.22 -20.09
N GLY A 132 12.16 8.20 -20.46
CA GLY A 132 11.73 9.47 -21.02
C GLY A 132 11.01 9.32 -22.35
N GLU A 133 11.59 8.59 -23.29
CA GLU A 133 10.99 8.30 -24.61
C GLU A 133 9.65 7.58 -24.47
N GLY A 134 9.53 6.63 -23.53
CA GLY A 134 8.24 6.00 -23.23
C GLY A 134 7.20 7.01 -22.75
N LEU A 135 7.59 7.88 -21.82
CA LEU A 135 6.72 8.90 -21.23
C LEU A 135 6.22 9.94 -22.23
N GLU A 136 6.94 10.21 -23.33
CA GLU A 136 6.45 11.10 -24.40
C GLU A 136 5.11 10.61 -24.97
N THR A 137 4.89 9.29 -25.01
CA THR A 137 3.64 8.70 -25.51
C THR A 137 2.70 8.30 -24.38
N CYS A 138 3.22 7.77 -23.27
CA CYS A 138 2.40 7.11 -22.27
C CYS A 138 2.21 7.89 -20.96
N ALA A 139 2.62 9.16 -20.85
CA ALA A 139 2.54 9.92 -19.58
C ALA A 139 1.15 9.95 -18.92
N GLY A 140 0.07 9.87 -19.71
CA GLY A 140 -1.32 9.80 -19.22
C GLY A 140 -1.83 8.39 -18.93
N VAL A 141 -1.15 7.35 -19.40
CA VAL A 141 -1.64 5.96 -19.46
C VAL A 141 -1.35 5.22 -18.14
N PRO A 142 -2.24 4.33 -17.68
CA PRO A 142 -1.98 3.47 -16.53
C PRO A 142 -0.61 2.78 -16.57
N GLY A 143 0.11 2.81 -15.43
CA GLY A 143 1.46 2.27 -15.29
C GLY A 143 2.58 3.30 -15.55
N ALA A 144 2.27 4.50 -16.04
CA ALA A 144 3.29 5.54 -16.27
C ALA A 144 3.96 6.02 -14.97
N GLY A 145 3.29 5.91 -13.82
CA GLY A 145 3.88 6.20 -12.51
C GLY A 145 5.13 5.37 -12.23
N ILE A 146 5.21 4.13 -12.74
CA ILE A 146 6.39 3.28 -12.63
C ILE A 146 7.57 3.90 -13.39
N LEU A 147 7.33 4.42 -14.60
CA LEU A 147 8.39 5.04 -15.42
C LEU A 147 8.91 6.31 -14.79
N PHE A 148 8.01 7.19 -14.34
CA PHE A 148 8.39 8.39 -13.59
C PHE A 148 9.23 8.02 -12.36
N SER A 149 8.74 7.08 -11.56
CA SER A 149 9.42 6.65 -10.35
C SER A 149 10.79 6.03 -10.65
N ASN A 150 10.93 5.22 -11.69
CA ASN A 150 12.22 4.65 -12.06
C ASN A 150 13.18 5.69 -12.64
N ARG A 151 12.69 6.65 -13.43
CA ARG A 151 13.48 7.79 -13.92
C ARG A 151 13.96 8.68 -12.78
N ALA A 152 13.14 8.91 -11.76
CA ALA A 152 13.54 9.61 -10.53
C ALA A 152 14.72 8.92 -9.84
N ALA A 153 14.70 7.57 -9.74
CA ALA A 153 15.84 6.83 -9.19
C ALA A 153 17.13 7.07 -10.00
N CYS A 154 17.06 7.08 -11.33
CA CYS A 154 18.22 7.34 -12.17
C CYS A 154 18.74 8.78 -12.02
N LYS A 155 17.83 9.76 -11.97
CA LYS A 155 18.16 11.17 -11.76
C LYS A 155 18.91 11.41 -10.45
N MET A 156 18.53 10.72 -9.38
CA MET A 156 19.28 10.74 -8.12
C MET A 156 20.72 10.24 -8.27
N ARG A 157 20.98 9.25 -9.14
CA ARG A 157 22.32 8.68 -9.35
C ARG A 157 23.24 9.62 -10.13
N VAL A 158 22.67 10.44 -11.01
CA VAL A 158 23.41 11.44 -11.80
C VAL A 158 23.46 12.82 -11.15
N GLY A 159 22.93 12.96 -9.92
CA GLY A 159 22.97 14.21 -9.15
C GLY A 159 21.84 15.21 -9.44
N ASP A 160 20.85 14.85 -10.26
CA ASP A 160 19.68 15.70 -10.55
C ASP A 160 18.56 15.47 -9.52
N ALA A 161 18.77 15.95 -8.30
CA ALA A 161 17.79 15.81 -7.22
C ALA A 161 16.49 16.59 -7.50
N SER A 162 16.57 17.74 -8.15
CA SER A 162 15.40 18.55 -8.52
C SER A 162 14.50 17.83 -9.52
N GLY A 163 15.08 17.27 -10.58
CA GLY A 163 14.32 16.49 -11.55
C GLY A 163 13.82 15.16 -10.99
N ALA A 164 14.54 14.56 -10.03
CA ALA A 164 14.08 13.37 -9.32
C ALA A 164 12.84 13.65 -8.47
N LEU A 165 12.82 14.80 -7.77
CA LEU A 165 11.66 15.25 -7.02
C LEU A 165 10.45 15.44 -7.94
N ALA A 166 10.62 16.15 -9.07
CA ALA A 166 9.54 16.38 -10.02
C ALA A 166 8.95 15.06 -10.57
N ASP A 167 9.79 14.09 -10.91
CA ASP A 167 9.32 12.78 -11.37
C ASP A 167 8.63 11.98 -10.24
N ALA A 168 9.14 12.03 -9.01
CA ALA A 168 8.50 11.37 -7.88
C ALA A 168 7.11 11.97 -7.60
N GLU A 169 6.95 13.30 -7.72
CA GLU A 169 5.67 13.97 -7.59
C GLU A 169 4.71 13.64 -8.73
N ALA A 170 5.20 13.55 -9.97
CA ALA A 170 4.41 13.09 -11.10
C ALA A 170 3.92 11.65 -10.91
N ALA A 171 4.72 10.76 -10.32
CA ALA A 171 4.28 9.41 -9.97
C ALA A 171 3.19 9.43 -8.87
N LEU A 172 3.36 10.23 -7.83
CA LEU A 172 2.41 10.33 -6.71
C LEU A 172 1.10 11.04 -7.08
N ALA A 173 1.10 11.92 -8.07
CA ALA A 173 -0.12 12.52 -8.62
C ALA A 173 -1.04 11.48 -9.29
N ARG A 174 -0.48 10.33 -9.68
CA ARG A 174 -1.20 9.21 -10.32
C ARG A 174 -1.65 8.18 -9.31
N ASP A 175 -0.74 7.83 -8.40
CA ASP A 175 -0.99 6.93 -7.29
C ASP A 175 -0.31 7.44 -6.02
N GLU A 176 -1.10 8.10 -5.17
CA GLU A 176 -0.64 8.62 -3.89
C GLU A 176 -0.17 7.49 -2.96
N SER A 177 -0.63 6.25 -3.14
CA SER A 177 -0.22 5.10 -2.32
C SER A 177 1.12 4.50 -2.77
N PHE A 178 1.76 5.02 -3.83
CA PHE A 178 2.97 4.42 -4.39
C PHE A 178 4.20 4.64 -3.50
N VAL A 179 4.42 3.73 -2.54
CA VAL A 179 5.50 3.74 -1.55
C VAL A 179 6.87 4.01 -2.17
N LYS A 180 7.20 3.35 -3.28
CA LYS A 180 8.50 3.52 -3.95
C LYS A 180 8.70 4.94 -4.51
N ALA A 181 7.63 5.65 -4.87
CA ALA A 181 7.71 7.05 -5.29
C ALA A 181 7.83 7.98 -4.07
N LYS A 182 7.11 7.70 -2.97
CA LYS A 182 7.28 8.42 -1.70
C LYS A 182 8.71 8.38 -1.18
N MET A 183 9.34 7.19 -1.19
CA MET A 183 10.74 7.03 -0.76
C MET A 183 11.70 7.87 -1.61
N ARG A 184 11.48 7.91 -2.94
CA ARG A 184 12.28 8.72 -3.86
C ARG A 184 12.07 10.22 -3.65
N LYS A 185 10.82 10.65 -3.41
CA LYS A 185 10.50 12.03 -3.02
C LYS A 185 11.25 12.43 -1.75
N ALA A 186 11.21 11.59 -0.71
CA ALA A 186 11.90 11.86 0.55
C ALA A 186 13.42 11.99 0.37
N ALA A 187 14.04 11.06 -0.39
CA ALA A 187 15.47 11.10 -0.69
C ALA A 187 15.88 12.34 -1.50
N ALA A 188 15.08 12.73 -2.49
CA ALA A 188 15.31 13.94 -3.27
C ALA A 188 15.20 15.21 -2.41
N LEU A 189 14.17 15.30 -1.56
CA LEU A 189 14.00 16.42 -0.61
C LEU A 189 15.17 16.53 0.36
N MET A 190 15.69 15.40 0.86
CA MET A 190 16.89 15.39 1.71
C MET A 190 18.11 15.96 1.00
N THR A 191 18.34 15.56 -0.25
CA THR A 191 19.48 16.05 -1.06
C THR A 191 19.35 17.53 -1.38
N LEU A 192 18.13 18.04 -1.51
CA LEU A 192 17.83 19.46 -1.73
C LEU A 192 17.83 20.30 -0.44
N GLY A 193 18.10 19.71 0.73
CA GLY A 193 18.06 20.41 2.02
C GLY A 193 16.65 20.75 2.53
N ARG A 194 15.60 20.21 1.89
CA ARG A 194 14.19 20.45 2.24
C ARG A 194 13.73 19.51 3.37
N HIS A 195 14.45 19.54 4.49
CA HIS A 195 14.32 18.55 5.58
C HIS A 195 12.93 18.51 6.23
N ARG A 196 12.25 19.66 6.35
CA ARG A 196 10.89 19.72 6.93
C ARG A 196 9.88 18.92 6.10
N GLU A 197 9.98 19.03 4.78
CA GLU A 197 9.11 18.30 3.85
C GLU A 197 9.50 16.84 3.78
N ALA A 198 10.79 16.53 3.78
CA ALA A 198 11.28 15.15 3.86
C ALA A 198 10.77 14.44 5.13
N ASP A 199 10.83 15.11 6.29
CA ASP A 199 10.36 14.57 7.57
C ASP A 199 8.86 14.24 7.56
N ALA A 200 8.04 15.08 6.92
CA ALA A 200 6.61 14.80 6.76
C ALA A 200 6.34 13.58 5.87
N VAL A 201 7.10 13.42 4.77
CA VAL A 201 7.00 12.23 3.91
C VAL A 201 7.48 10.98 4.65
N TYR A 202 8.57 11.08 5.42
CA TYR A 202 9.06 9.99 6.24
C TYR A 202 8.11 9.60 7.37
N ASP A 203 7.40 10.56 7.98
CA ASP A 203 6.37 10.27 8.98
C ASP A 203 5.25 9.39 8.40
N ALA A 204 4.75 9.75 7.21
CA ALA A 204 3.76 8.93 6.51
C ALA A 204 4.32 7.55 6.14
N LEU A 205 5.55 7.49 5.62
CA LEU A 205 6.19 6.23 5.24
C LEU A 205 6.45 5.30 6.44
N VAL A 206 6.94 5.81 7.57
CA VAL A 206 7.19 5.00 8.78
C VAL A 206 5.88 4.49 9.36
N PHE A 207 4.79 5.24 9.20
CA PHE A 207 3.46 4.76 9.53
C PHE A 207 3.00 3.65 8.57
N GLU A 208 3.25 3.76 7.26
CA GLU A 208 2.86 2.74 6.27
C GLU A 208 3.73 1.48 6.32
N LEU A 209 5.00 1.62 6.68
CA LEU A 209 6.00 0.56 6.79
C LEU A 209 6.62 0.51 8.21
N PRO A 210 5.80 0.22 9.24
CA PRO A 210 6.25 0.18 10.62
C PRO A 210 7.30 -0.93 10.83
N GLY A 211 8.53 -0.58 11.15
CA GLY A 211 9.60 -1.56 11.47
C GLY A 211 10.70 -1.67 10.41
N ASP A 212 10.58 -0.95 9.28
CA ASP A 212 11.67 -0.81 8.32
C ASP A 212 12.81 0.03 8.92
N GLU A 213 13.90 -0.64 9.31
CA GLU A 213 15.03 -0.01 10.00
C GLU A 213 15.80 0.98 9.12
N ASP A 214 15.92 0.72 7.82
CA ASP A 214 16.61 1.59 6.88
C ASP A 214 15.78 2.86 6.60
N LEU A 215 14.46 2.71 6.53
CA LEU A 215 13.52 3.83 6.46
C LEU A 215 13.60 4.68 7.74
N VAL A 216 13.59 4.07 8.92
CA VAL A 216 13.71 4.81 10.19
C VAL A 216 15.06 5.53 10.29
N ARG A 217 16.15 4.90 9.83
CA ARG A 217 17.47 5.55 9.76
C ARG A 217 17.43 6.80 8.88
N SER A 218 16.85 6.67 7.68
CA SER A 218 16.68 7.77 6.73
C SER A 218 15.77 8.88 7.29
N ALA A 219 14.70 8.50 8.00
CA ALA A 219 13.80 9.42 8.68
C ALA A 219 14.51 10.19 9.80
N ASN A 220 15.39 9.53 10.54
CA ASN A 220 16.17 10.15 11.62
C ASN A 220 17.23 11.12 11.10
N GLU A 221 17.77 10.91 9.90
CA GLU A 221 18.62 11.91 9.24
C GLU A 221 17.86 13.23 9.04
N ALA A 222 16.62 13.17 8.55
CA ALA A 222 15.77 14.35 8.39
C ALA A 222 15.48 15.03 9.74
N ARG A 223 15.17 14.24 10.79
CA ARG A 223 14.89 14.77 12.13
C ARG A 223 16.10 15.41 12.79
N ARG A 224 17.28 14.82 12.67
CA ARG A 224 18.53 15.39 13.19
C ARG A 224 18.81 16.75 12.56
N ALA A 225 18.62 16.88 11.24
CA ALA A 225 18.74 18.17 10.55
C ALA A 225 17.73 19.23 11.03
N LEU A 226 16.62 18.82 11.65
CA LEU A 226 15.60 19.69 12.24
C LEU A 226 15.72 19.86 13.77
N GLY A 227 16.70 19.21 14.42
CA GLY A 227 16.82 19.20 15.88
C GLY A 227 15.71 18.42 16.61
N LYS A 228 15.00 17.51 15.93
CA LYS A 228 13.94 16.67 16.52
C LYS A 228 14.52 15.39 17.14
N SER A 229 13.86 14.86 18.18
CA SER A 229 14.21 13.59 18.84
C SER A 229 14.14 12.39 17.89
N GLU A 230 15.06 11.44 17.95
CA GLU A 230 15.04 10.30 17.00
C GLU A 230 13.82 9.37 17.18
N ARG A 231 13.36 8.80 16.06
CA ARG A 231 12.39 7.69 15.98
C ARG A 231 13.12 6.37 16.24
N LYS A 232 12.43 5.41 16.86
CA LYS A 232 12.91 4.03 17.02
C LYS A 232 12.15 3.12 16.07
N ALA A 233 12.85 2.19 15.45
CA ALA A 233 12.20 1.10 14.71
C ALA A 233 11.58 0.11 15.70
N GLY A 234 10.47 -0.49 15.28
CA GLY A 234 9.80 -1.57 16.00
C GLY A 234 8.57 -1.13 16.78
N ALA A 235 8.26 -1.87 17.86
CA ALA A 235 7.01 -1.72 18.58
C ALA A 235 6.85 -0.33 19.24
N ARG A 236 5.74 0.34 18.92
CA ARG A 236 5.42 1.69 19.37
C ARG A 236 4.66 1.66 20.70
N ASN A 237 5.08 2.45 21.68
CA ASN A 237 4.27 2.67 22.88
C ASN A 237 3.10 3.59 22.55
N VAL A 238 1.89 3.22 22.98
CA VAL A 238 0.67 4.01 22.82
C VAL A 238 -0.01 4.12 24.17
N GLU A 239 -0.26 5.35 24.59
CA GLU A 239 -0.83 5.68 25.90
C GLU A 239 -2.22 6.32 25.77
N GLU A 240 -2.48 6.99 24.64
CA GLU A 240 -3.72 7.73 24.38
C GLU A 240 -4.76 6.89 23.62
N TRP A 241 -6.00 6.89 24.11
CA TRP A 241 -7.11 6.14 23.49
C TRP A 241 -7.39 6.57 22.05
N THR A 242 -7.32 7.87 21.75
CA THR A 242 -7.57 8.39 20.40
C THR A 242 -6.53 7.89 19.39
N GLU A 243 -5.25 7.84 19.79
CA GLU A 243 -4.17 7.28 18.99
C GLU A 243 -4.34 5.77 18.80
N TYR A 244 -4.67 5.05 19.87
CA TYR A 244 -4.94 3.61 19.82
C TYR A 244 -6.05 3.28 18.82
N GLN A 245 -7.18 4.01 18.90
CA GLN A 245 -8.30 3.85 17.97
C GLN A 245 -7.90 4.18 16.53
N ALA A 246 -7.13 5.24 16.32
CA ALA A 246 -6.66 5.63 14.99
C ALA A 246 -5.77 4.55 14.37
N LEU A 247 -4.87 3.96 15.15
CA LEU A 247 -4.01 2.86 14.71
C LEU A 247 -4.81 1.60 14.39
N VAL A 248 -5.65 1.15 15.32
CA VAL A 248 -6.46 -0.07 15.14
C VAL A 248 -7.39 0.04 13.92
N ARG A 249 -8.04 1.19 13.73
CA ARG A 249 -8.98 1.40 12.61
C ARG A 249 -8.30 1.75 11.29
N GLY A 250 -7.18 2.46 11.34
CA GLY A 250 -6.50 2.98 10.16
C GLY A 250 -5.54 2.00 9.51
N ALA A 251 -4.98 1.06 10.28
CA ALA A 251 -4.02 0.10 9.79
C ALA A 251 -4.67 -1.21 9.35
N LYS A 252 -4.02 -1.88 8.38
CA LYS A 252 -4.47 -3.18 7.87
C LYS A 252 -4.37 -4.29 8.92
N LEU A 253 -3.25 -4.31 9.66
CA LEU A 253 -2.94 -5.33 10.66
C LEU A 253 -2.20 -4.67 11.83
N VAL A 254 -2.70 -4.90 13.04
CA VAL A 254 -2.13 -4.37 14.29
C VAL A 254 -2.00 -5.49 15.31
N PHE A 255 -0.80 -5.67 15.82
CA PHE A 255 -0.48 -6.51 16.97
C PHE A 255 -0.33 -5.62 18.20
N VAL A 256 -0.96 -5.99 19.29
CA VAL A 256 -0.91 -5.24 20.56
C VAL A 256 -0.34 -6.15 21.65
N ASP A 257 0.70 -5.67 22.33
CA ASP A 257 1.27 -6.24 23.56
C ASP A 257 0.79 -5.39 24.75
N PHE A 258 -0.20 -5.90 25.49
CA PHE A 258 -0.61 -5.33 26.76
C PHE A 258 0.34 -5.81 27.86
N THR A 259 1.17 -4.90 28.35
CA THR A 259 2.33 -5.16 29.21
C THR A 259 2.22 -4.37 30.52
N ALA A 260 3.12 -4.67 31.45
CA ALA A 260 3.37 -3.82 32.62
C ALA A 260 4.86 -3.85 33.01
N THR A 261 5.38 -2.75 33.54
CA THR A 261 6.80 -2.65 33.94
C THR A 261 7.19 -3.60 35.08
N TRP A 262 6.26 -3.95 35.97
CA TRP A 262 6.46 -4.86 37.09
C TRP A 262 6.31 -6.35 36.72
N CYS A 263 5.78 -6.65 35.54
CA CYS A 263 5.48 -8.00 35.10
C CYS A 263 6.74 -8.74 34.62
N GLY A 264 7.19 -9.75 35.38
CA GLY A 264 8.33 -10.61 35.02
C GLY A 264 8.18 -11.31 33.66
N PRO A 265 7.07 -12.01 33.38
CA PRO A 265 6.82 -12.64 32.08
C PRO A 265 6.86 -11.65 30.91
N CYS A 266 6.40 -10.42 31.11
CA CYS A 266 6.43 -9.36 30.09
C CYS A 266 7.86 -8.96 29.71
N LYS A 267 8.77 -8.89 30.69
CA LYS A 267 10.20 -8.62 30.44
C LYS A 267 10.85 -9.74 29.62
N MET A 268 10.42 -10.98 29.79
CA MET A 268 10.93 -12.12 29.03
C MET A 268 10.46 -12.12 27.58
N ILE A 269 9.18 -11.86 27.33
CA ILE A 269 8.61 -11.94 25.96
C ILE A 269 8.72 -10.64 25.16
N GLY A 270 8.87 -9.49 25.83
CA GLY A 270 8.95 -8.17 25.21
C GLY A 270 9.99 -8.06 24.08
N PRO A 271 11.23 -8.57 24.24
CA PRO A 271 12.22 -8.59 23.17
C PRO A 271 11.78 -9.39 21.94
N THR A 272 11.07 -10.50 22.14
CA THR A 272 10.48 -11.29 21.04
C THR A 272 9.46 -10.47 20.26
N PHE A 273 8.58 -9.74 20.96
CA PHE A 273 7.58 -8.86 20.31
C PHE A 273 8.25 -7.76 19.48
N VAL A 274 9.29 -7.11 20.01
CA VAL A 274 10.08 -6.10 19.28
C VAL A 274 10.79 -6.73 18.09
N SER A 275 11.40 -7.91 18.23
CA SER A 275 12.04 -8.60 17.11
C SER A 275 11.04 -8.98 16.00
N LEU A 276 9.81 -9.37 16.36
CA LEU A 276 8.77 -9.63 15.36
C LEU A 276 8.36 -8.33 14.64
N SER A 277 8.32 -7.20 15.33
CA SER A 277 7.98 -5.92 14.71
C SER A 277 8.93 -5.47 13.60
N THR A 278 10.21 -5.80 13.70
CA THR A 278 11.19 -5.49 12.64
C THR A 278 11.14 -6.51 11.50
N LYS A 279 10.84 -7.78 11.81
CA LYS A 279 10.69 -8.85 10.80
C LYS A 279 9.43 -8.70 9.93
N PHE A 280 8.41 -8.02 10.44
CA PHE A 280 7.10 -7.90 9.79
C PHE A 280 6.73 -6.43 9.54
N PRO A 281 7.51 -5.69 8.72
CA PRO A 281 7.48 -4.24 8.70
C PRO A 281 6.24 -3.60 8.07
N ARG A 282 5.26 -4.41 7.63
CA ARG A 282 3.97 -3.92 7.09
C ARG A 282 2.84 -3.97 8.13
N ALA A 283 3.09 -4.58 9.28
CA ALA A 283 2.12 -4.68 10.37
C ALA A 283 2.53 -3.77 11.52
N HIS A 284 1.55 -3.12 12.15
CA HIS A 284 1.84 -2.28 13.30
C HIS A 284 2.01 -3.16 14.54
N PHE A 285 3.04 -2.87 15.32
CA PHE A 285 3.25 -3.47 16.63
C PHE A 285 3.15 -2.35 17.66
N ILE A 286 2.24 -2.51 18.60
CA ILE A 286 1.94 -1.52 19.61
C ILE A 286 2.13 -2.16 20.98
N LYS A 287 2.72 -1.42 21.90
CA LYS A 287 2.78 -1.76 23.32
C LYS A 287 1.89 -0.81 24.09
N VAL A 288 1.06 -1.38 24.94
CA VAL A 288 0.17 -0.65 25.85
C VAL A 288 0.56 -1.05 27.26
N ASP A 289 1.20 -0.14 27.99
CA ASP A 289 1.42 -0.35 29.41
C ASP A 289 0.10 -0.11 30.15
N VAL A 290 -0.41 -1.14 30.82
CA VAL A 290 -1.75 -1.10 31.44
C VAL A 290 -1.85 -0.10 32.60
N ASP A 291 -0.73 0.28 33.21
CA ASP A 291 -0.69 1.25 34.30
C ASP A 291 -0.70 2.68 33.74
N ALA A 292 0.02 2.92 32.63
CA ALA A 292 0.06 4.21 31.95
C ALA A 292 -1.19 4.50 31.11
N ALA A 293 -1.79 3.46 30.51
CA ALA A 293 -2.86 3.55 29.54
C ALA A 293 -4.16 2.88 30.04
N GLN A 294 -4.62 3.28 31.23
CA GLN A 294 -5.73 2.63 31.94
C GLN A 294 -7.04 2.62 31.15
N GLU A 295 -7.33 3.68 30.39
CA GLU A 295 -8.53 3.75 29.54
C GLU A 295 -8.49 2.65 28.46
N ILE A 296 -7.34 2.47 27.80
CA ILE A 296 -7.17 1.41 26.79
C ILE A 296 -7.34 0.04 27.45
N ALA A 297 -6.66 -0.21 28.57
CA ALA A 297 -6.72 -1.48 29.27
C ALA A 297 -8.15 -1.84 29.74
N GLY A 298 -8.90 -0.84 30.21
CA GLY A 298 -10.30 -1.00 30.63
C GLY A 298 -11.25 -1.33 29.49
N GLN A 299 -11.16 -0.59 28.37
CA GLN A 299 -11.97 -0.86 27.17
C GLN A 299 -11.66 -2.23 26.56
N GLU A 300 -10.39 -2.61 26.59
CA GLU A 300 -9.90 -3.88 26.07
C GLU A 300 -10.09 -5.06 27.04
N ARG A 301 -10.55 -4.78 28.27
CA ARG A 301 -10.83 -5.75 29.34
C ARG A 301 -9.62 -6.62 29.67
N VAL A 302 -8.43 -6.02 29.70
CA VAL A 302 -7.18 -6.73 30.01
C VAL A 302 -7.13 -7.01 31.51
N SER A 303 -7.01 -8.29 31.87
CA SER A 303 -6.95 -8.75 33.26
C SER A 303 -5.66 -9.50 33.62
N SER A 304 -4.80 -9.76 32.64
CA SER A 304 -3.52 -10.42 32.86
C SER A 304 -2.48 -9.94 31.86
N MET A 305 -1.22 -9.88 32.29
CA MET A 305 -0.10 -9.44 31.46
C MET A 305 0.96 -10.56 31.38
N PRO A 306 1.58 -10.78 30.21
CA PRO A 306 1.28 -10.13 28.94
C PRO A 306 -0.03 -10.67 28.34
N THR A 307 -0.81 -9.80 27.71
CA THR A 307 -1.90 -10.20 26.81
C THR A 307 -1.60 -9.67 25.42
N PHE A 308 -1.75 -10.52 24.41
CA PHE A 308 -1.56 -10.16 23.02
C PHE A 308 -2.89 -10.16 22.29
N ALA A 309 -3.13 -9.12 21.50
CA ALA A 309 -4.30 -9.03 20.63
C ALA A 309 -3.90 -8.74 19.18
N VAL A 310 -4.73 -9.18 18.25
CA VAL A 310 -4.59 -8.90 16.83
C VAL A 310 -5.85 -8.22 16.32
N TYR A 311 -5.66 -7.13 15.58
CA TYR A 311 -6.70 -6.44 14.86
C TYR A 311 -6.41 -6.48 13.37
N MET A 312 -7.43 -6.79 12.57
CA MET A 312 -7.38 -6.79 11.12
C MET A 312 -8.54 -5.95 10.58
N ASP A 313 -8.22 -4.94 9.79
CA ASP A 313 -9.20 -3.96 9.28
C ASP A 313 -10.11 -3.38 10.38
N GLY A 314 -9.53 -3.01 11.53
CA GLY A 314 -10.28 -2.49 12.68
C GLY A 314 -10.99 -3.53 13.56
N ASN A 315 -11.05 -4.80 13.15
CA ASN A 315 -11.74 -5.85 13.90
C ASN A 315 -10.75 -6.69 14.69
N LYS A 316 -11.05 -6.95 15.97
CA LYS A 316 -10.26 -7.89 16.79
C LYS A 316 -10.49 -9.32 16.29
N VAL A 317 -9.43 -10.00 15.86
CA VAL A 317 -9.51 -11.34 15.26
C VAL A 317 -8.96 -12.46 16.14
N GLU A 318 -8.01 -12.16 17.04
CA GLU A 318 -7.44 -13.14 17.96
C GLU A 318 -6.91 -12.45 19.21
N THR A 319 -6.96 -13.15 20.34
CA THR A 319 -6.32 -12.72 21.60
C THR A 319 -5.83 -13.92 22.38
N PHE A 320 -4.73 -13.78 23.12
CA PHE A 320 -4.30 -14.73 24.13
C PHE A 320 -3.45 -14.06 25.22
N SER A 321 -3.42 -14.67 26.40
CA SER A 321 -2.60 -14.22 27.52
C SER A 321 -1.50 -15.23 27.86
N GLY A 322 -0.37 -14.73 28.35
CA GLY A 322 0.78 -15.53 28.78
C GLY A 322 2.04 -15.31 27.94
N ALA A 323 3.20 -15.50 28.56
CA ALA A 323 4.50 -15.37 27.91
C ALA A 323 4.90 -16.64 27.14
N ASP A 324 4.22 -16.87 26.01
CA ASP A 324 4.52 -17.97 25.08
C ASP A 324 5.06 -17.42 23.75
N ALA A 325 6.38 -17.50 23.56
CA ALA A 325 7.06 -16.99 22.37
C ALA A 325 6.70 -17.76 21.08
N ASN A 326 6.43 -19.08 21.20
CA ASN A 326 6.07 -19.90 20.04
C ASN A 326 4.66 -19.55 19.58
N ARG A 327 3.71 -19.46 20.52
CA ARG A 327 2.34 -19.04 20.22
C ARG A 327 2.28 -17.63 19.67
N LEU A 328 3.06 -16.69 20.24
CA LEU A 328 3.17 -15.33 19.71
C LEU A 328 3.67 -15.32 18.26
N THR A 329 4.74 -16.06 17.96
CA THR A 329 5.32 -16.15 16.62
C THR A 329 4.35 -16.78 15.62
N GLN A 330 3.62 -17.82 16.03
CA GLN A 330 2.59 -18.47 15.21
C GLN A 330 1.42 -17.51 14.93
N MET A 331 0.93 -16.81 15.95
CA MET A 331 -0.14 -15.81 15.81
C MET A 331 0.27 -14.72 14.82
N VAL A 332 1.49 -14.16 14.97
CA VAL A 332 2.01 -13.13 14.06
C VAL A 332 2.11 -13.67 12.64
N SER A 333 2.75 -14.82 12.44
CA SER A 333 2.97 -15.39 11.10
C SER A 333 1.66 -15.71 10.39
N LYS A 334 0.69 -16.31 11.11
CA LYS A 334 -0.65 -16.64 10.59
C LYS A 334 -1.38 -15.40 10.12
N HIS A 335 -1.48 -14.38 10.96
CA HIS A 335 -2.25 -13.18 10.62
C HIS A 335 -1.53 -12.27 9.64
N TYR A 336 -0.20 -12.24 9.64
CA TYR A 336 0.58 -11.54 8.64
C TYR A 336 0.40 -12.15 7.25
N ALA A 337 0.42 -13.48 7.12
CA ALA A 337 0.16 -14.17 5.85
C ALA A 337 -1.26 -13.94 5.34
N ASN A 338 -2.25 -13.86 6.26
CA ASN A 338 -3.65 -13.60 5.91
C ASN A 338 -3.93 -12.12 5.61
N ALA A 339 -3.11 -11.20 6.15
CA ALA A 339 -3.19 -9.79 5.84
C ALA A 339 -2.73 -9.58 4.39
N ARG A 340 -3.70 -9.52 3.49
CA ARG A 340 -3.51 -9.05 2.12
C ARG A 340 -3.18 -7.56 2.16
N PHE A 341 -1.93 -7.24 2.51
CA PHE A 341 -1.43 -5.88 2.49
C PHE A 341 -1.49 -5.40 1.05
N ARG A 342 -2.42 -4.48 0.80
CA ARG A 342 -2.73 -3.96 -0.54
C ARG A 342 -1.54 -3.27 -1.18
#